data_AF-K9YXX7-F1
#
_entry.id   AF-K9YXX7-F1
#
_cell.length_a   1.000
_cell.length_b   1.000
_cell.length_c   1.000
_cell.angle_alpha   90.00
_cell.angle_beta   90.00
_cell.angle_gamma   90.00
#
_symmetry.space_group_name_H-M   'P 1'
#
loop_
_entity.id
_entity.type
_entity.pdbx_description
1 polymer ?
#
loop_
_entity_poly.entity_id
_entity_poly.type
_entity_poly.pdbx_seq_one_letter_code
_entity_poly.pdbx_strand_id
1 'polypeptide(L)'
;MSTKATVAHGSNFHLYKEVCDENFIYLSLEGVSFEASYNRVMVPIPVHIWEVIRQYPGTDLSWSDHTDEEIESYVEQEVNKRIMAYQQAENDQHRGLIALSGSLVYGSADSPRQEQLEQGVAYFKRLREHQQQIKQAIELLEKTNKKQNLRRS
;
A
#
# COMPACT_ATOMS: atom_id res chain seq x y z
N MET A 1 -11.66 8.20 -12.58
CA MET A 1 -10.66 8.29 -11.50
C MET A 1 -9.46 7.45 -11.90
N SER A 2 -8.24 7.97 -11.71
CA SER A 2 -7.03 7.14 -11.82
C SER A 2 -6.91 6.34 -10.53
N THR A 3 -6.78 5.01 -10.64
CA THR A 3 -6.50 4.12 -9.50
C THR A 3 -5.01 4.07 -9.15
N LYS A 4 -4.18 4.84 -9.86
CA LYS A 4 -2.73 4.87 -9.67
C LYS A 4 -2.33 5.86 -8.59
N ALA A 5 -1.69 5.36 -7.54
CA ALA A 5 -0.95 6.14 -6.56
C ALA A 5 0.49 6.29 -7.06
N THR A 6 0.84 7.48 -7.56
CA THR A 6 2.19 7.77 -8.09
C THR A 6 3.20 7.81 -6.95
N VAL A 7 4.29 7.04 -7.10
CA VAL A 7 5.44 7.04 -6.18
C VAL A 7 6.54 7.96 -6.72
N ALA A 8 6.88 7.80 -8.00
CA ALA A 8 7.86 8.64 -8.69
C ALA A 8 7.50 8.73 -10.19
N HIS A 9 7.80 9.86 -10.83
CA HIS A 9 7.56 10.01 -12.27
C HIS A 9 8.66 10.86 -12.91
N GLY A 10 8.90 10.60 -14.19
CA GLY A 10 9.76 11.39 -15.07
C GLY A 10 9.17 11.46 -16.47
N SER A 11 9.91 12.04 -17.40
CA SER A 11 9.46 12.15 -18.80
C SER A 11 9.37 10.81 -19.52
N ASN A 12 10.08 9.79 -19.05
CA ASN A 12 10.19 8.46 -19.67
C ASN A 12 9.97 7.29 -18.68
N PHE A 13 9.49 7.57 -17.46
CA PHE A 13 9.14 6.51 -16.50
C PHE A 13 8.02 6.92 -15.54
N HIS A 14 7.27 5.92 -15.06
CA HIS A 14 6.26 6.10 -14.01
C HIS A 14 6.27 4.92 -13.06
N LEU A 15 6.64 5.17 -11.81
CA LEU A 15 6.57 4.22 -10.71
C LEU A 15 5.30 4.49 -9.90
N TYR A 16 4.42 3.50 -9.78
CA TYR A 16 3.14 3.66 -9.10
C TYR A 16 2.63 2.37 -8.46
N LYS A 17 1.63 2.51 -7.60
CA LYS A 17 0.83 1.41 -7.06
C LYS A 17 -0.61 1.53 -7.54
N GLU A 18 -1.30 0.42 -7.65
CA GLU A 18 -2.75 0.43 -7.84
C GLU A 18 -3.42 0.43 -6.46
N VAL A 19 -4.42 1.28 -6.26
CA VAL A 19 -5.12 1.43 -4.97
C VAL A 19 -5.78 0.13 -4.49
N CYS A 20 -6.05 -0.80 -5.40
CA CYS A 20 -6.67 -2.10 -5.10
C CYS A 20 -5.71 -3.30 -5.25
N ASP A 21 -4.42 -3.06 -5.50
CA ASP A 21 -3.41 -4.13 -5.56
C ASP A 21 -2.22 -3.78 -4.67
N GLU A 22 -2.23 -4.37 -3.47
CA GLU A 22 -1.22 -4.14 -2.44
C GLU A 22 0.05 -4.97 -2.68
N ASN A 23 0.01 -5.96 -3.58
CA ASN A 23 1.10 -6.92 -3.77
C ASN A 23 2.20 -6.43 -4.72
N PHE A 24 1.88 -5.49 -5.61
CA PHE A 24 2.76 -5.11 -6.70
C PHE A 24 3.06 -3.61 -6.74
N ILE A 25 4.29 -3.31 -7.14
CA ILE A 25 4.71 -1.98 -7.55
C ILE A 25 4.91 -2.05 -9.06
N TYR A 26 4.31 -1.10 -9.77
CA TYR A 26 4.37 -1.05 -11.23
C TYR A 26 5.38 -0.01 -11.66
N LEU A 27 6.23 -0.40 -12.60
CA LEU A 27 7.18 0.49 -13.27
C LEU A 27 6.88 0.50 -14.76
N SER A 28 6.41 1.64 -15.26
CA SER A 28 6.32 1.92 -16.68
C SER A 28 7.61 2.59 -17.16
N LEU A 29 8.15 2.12 -18.28
CA LEU A 29 9.35 2.67 -18.93
C LEU A 29 9.06 2.88 -20.41
N GLU A 30 9.39 4.06 -20.93
CA GLU A 30 9.23 4.41 -22.33
C GLU A 30 10.60 4.45 -23.05
N GLY A 31 10.65 3.90 -24.26
CA GLY A 31 11.87 3.93 -25.09
C GLY A 31 12.98 2.97 -24.67
N VAL A 32 12.65 1.93 -23.91
CA VAL A 32 13.60 0.93 -23.39
C VAL A 32 13.35 -0.43 -24.06
N SER A 33 14.42 -1.13 -24.42
CA SER A 33 14.31 -2.51 -24.96
C SER A 33 13.82 -3.47 -23.89
N PHE A 34 13.19 -4.58 -24.26
CA PHE A 34 12.89 -5.68 -23.35
C PHE A 34 13.10 -7.02 -24.05
N GLU A 35 13.43 -8.04 -23.27
CA GLU A 35 13.53 -9.41 -23.76
C GLU A 35 12.43 -10.23 -23.11
N ALA A 36 11.57 -10.86 -23.91
CA ALA A 36 10.52 -11.75 -23.44
C ALA A 36 10.75 -13.16 -23.99
N SER A 37 10.74 -14.15 -23.10
CA SER A 37 10.69 -15.58 -23.42
C SER A 37 9.43 -16.20 -22.85
N TYR A 38 9.19 -17.49 -23.11
CA TYR A 38 8.03 -18.22 -22.58
C TYR A 38 7.88 -18.18 -21.05
N ASN A 39 8.97 -17.96 -20.31
CA ASN A 39 8.98 -18.02 -18.84
C ASN A 39 9.73 -16.87 -18.16
N ARG A 40 10.16 -15.86 -18.92
CA ARG A 40 10.99 -14.77 -18.39
C ARG A 40 10.74 -13.50 -19.17
N VAL A 41 10.61 -12.39 -18.45
CA VAL A 41 10.72 -11.05 -19.02
C VAL A 41 11.92 -10.37 -18.38
N MET A 42 12.79 -9.79 -19.19
CA MET A 42 13.85 -8.90 -18.75
C MET A 42 13.60 -7.50 -19.27
N VAL A 43 13.61 -6.55 -18.36
CA VAL A 43 13.56 -5.13 -18.67
C VAL A 43 14.82 -4.48 -18.09
N PRO A 44 15.73 -3.93 -18.91
CA PRO A 44 16.86 -3.16 -18.42
C PRO A 44 16.35 -1.83 -17.85
N ILE A 45 16.58 -1.58 -16.56
CA ILE A 45 16.23 -0.30 -15.95
C ILE A 45 17.42 0.65 -16.14
N PRO A 46 17.27 1.80 -16.83
CA PRO A 46 18.34 2.78 -16.95
C PRO A 46 18.86 3.23 -15.59
N VAL A 47 20.20 3.28 -15.42
CA VAL A 47 20.84 3.53 -14.11
C VAL A 47 20.34 4.81 -13.45
N HIS A 48 20.17 5.90 -14.21
CA HIS A 48 19.68 7.17 -13.68
C HIS A 48 18.23 7.08 -13.18
N ILE A 49 17.38 6.26 -13.81
CA ILE A 49 16.01 5.99 -13.35
C ILE A 49 16.04 5.14 -12.07
N TRP A 50 16.92 4.13 -12.02
CA TRP A 50 17.11 3.29 -10.83
C TRP A 50 17.56 4.10 -9.61
N GLU A 51 18.54 5.00 -9.76
CA GLU A 51 19.03 5.84 -8.65
C GLU A 51 17.96 6.80 -8.11
N VAL A 52 16.98 7.19 -8.91
CA VAL A 52 15.80 7.94 -8.44
C VAL A 52 14.84 7.00 -7.72
N ILE A 53 14.46 5.89 -8.34
CA ILE A 53 13.47 4.94 -7.79
C ILE A 53 13.91 4.38 -6.44
N ARG A 54 15.18 4.03 -6.28
CA ARG A 54 15.69 3.38 -5.05
C ARG A 54 15.69 4.27 -3.81
N GLN A 55 15.44 5.57 -3.96
CA GLN A 55 15.31 6.51 -2.84
C GLN A 55 13.94 6.41 -2.17
N TYR A 56 12.94 5.85 -2.85
CA TYR A 56 11.59 5.70 -2.34
C TYR A 56 11.42 4.33 -1.67
N PRO A 57 10.82 4.27 -0.46
CA PRO A 57 10.48 3.00 0.15
C PRO A 57 9.45 2.27 -0.74
N GLY A 58 9.72 1.01 -1.05
CA GLY A 58 8.85 0.22 -1.93
C GLY A 58 7.44 0.04 -1.35
N THR A 59 7.33 -0.16 -0.03
CA THR A 59 6.04 -0.22 0.64
C THR A 59 6.10 0.20 2.10
N ASP A 60 4.97 0.68 2.61
CA ASP A 60 4.82 0.93 4.04
C ASP A 60 4.54 -0.41 4.73
N LEU A 61 5.35 -0.73 5.74
CA LEU A 61 5.26 -1.93 6.56
C LEU A 61 5.03 -1.58 8.04
N SER A 62 4.58 -0.35 8.33
CA SER A 62 4.37 0.16 9.69
C SER A 62 3.42 -0.69 10.53
N TRP A 63 2.37 -1.26 9.93
CA TRP A 63 1.35 -2.05 10.62
C TRP A 63 1.80 -3.45 11.05
N SER A 64 2.87 -3.98 10.45
CA SER A 64 3.33 -5.35 10.69
C SER A 64 3.66 -5.67 12.15
N ASP A 65 4.08 -4.66 12.93
CA ASP A 65 4.49 -4.81 14.33
C ASP A 65 3.41 -4.37 15.33
N HIS A 66 2.25 -3.89 14.85
CA HIS A 66 1.18 -3.40 15.73
C HIS A 66 0.42 -4.53 16.43
N THR A 67 0.10 -4.34 17.70
CA THR A 67 -0.72 -5.29 18.48
C THR A 67 -2.21 -5.17 18.15
N ASP A 68 -3.00 -6.14 18.60
CA ASP A 68 -4.45 -6.08 18.43
C ASP A 68 -5.05 -4.86 19.15
N GLU A 69 -4.56 -4.53 20.35
CA GLU A 69 -5.01 -3.38 21.13
C GLU A 69 -4.67 -2.05 20.45
N GLU A 70 -3.50 -1.95 19.81
CA GLU A 70 -3.10 -0.76 19.06
C GLU A 70 -3.97 -0.57 17.80
N ILE A 71 -4.28 -1.65 17.09
CA ILE A 71 -5.19 -1.63 15.94
C ILE A 71 -6.59 -1.21 16.38
N GLU A 72 -7.13 -1.79 17.45
CA GLU A 72 -8.44 -1.46 17.98
C GLU A 72 -8.53 0.00 18.41
N SER A 73 -7.53 0.49 19.15
CA SER A 73 -7.45 1.90 19.58
C SER A 73 -7.37 2.86 18.39
N TYR A 74 -6.57 2.54 17.37
CA TYR A 74 -6.48 3.35 16.17
C TYR A 74 -7.81 3.40 15.41
N VAL A 75 -8.44 2.25 15.17
CA VAL A 75 -9.72 2.16 14.47
C VAL A 75 -10.80 2.92 15.23
N GLU A 76 -10.85 2.80 16.55
CA GLU A 76 -11.79 3.55 17.37
C GLU A 76 -11.60 5.07 17.24
N GLN A 77 -10.36 5.56 17.27
CA GLN A 77 -10.08 6.97 17.08
C GLN A 77 -10.51 7.47 15.70
N GLU A 78 -10.20 6.73 14.63
CA GLU A 78 -10.55 7.12 13.27
C GLU A 78 -12.06 7.09 13.00
N VAL A 79 -12.76 6.06 13.46
CA VAL A 79 -14.23 5.98 13.37
C VAL A 79 -14.88 7.12 14.15
N ASN A 80 -14.41 7.40 15.37
CA ASN A 80 -14.95 8.51 16.16
C ASN A 80 -14.73 9.87 15.47
N LYS A 81 -13.52 10.13 14.94
CA LYS A 81 -13.23 11.35 14.16
C LYS A 81 -14.14 11.47 12.95
N ARG A 82 -14.35 10.38 12.21
CA ARG A 82 -15.19 10.34 11.01
C ARG A 82 -16.65 10.62 11.34
N ILE A 83 -17.19 10.00 12.38
CA ILE A 83 -18.57 10.24 12.84
C ILE A 83 -18.74 11.71 13.26
N MET A 84 -17.79 12.27 14.03
CA MET A 84 -17.82 13.68 14.44
C MET A 84 -17.79 14.61 13.22
N ALA A 85 -16.89 14.36 12.27
CA ALA A 85 -16.80 15.16 11.05
C ALA A 85 -18.09 15.09 10.21
N TYR A 86 -18.69 13.90 10.10
CA TYR A 86 -19.96 13.71 9.39
C TYR A 86 -21.12 14.47 10.03
N GLN A 87 -21.19 14.48 11.37
CA GLN A 87 -22.20 15.21 12.14
C GLN A 87 -22.00 16.73 12.08
N GLN A 88 -20.76 17.20 12.03
CA GLN A 88 -20.40 18.63 11.97
C GLN A 88 -20.42 19.21 10.55
N ALA A 89 -20.66 18.40 9.52
CA ALA A 89 -20.69 18.86 8.14
C ALA A 89 -21.84 19.86 7.91
N GLU A 90 -21.47 21.11 7.60
CA GLU A 90 -22.39 22.23 7.41
C GLU A 90 -23.20 22.15 6.11
N ASN A 91 -22.72 21.40 5.11
CA ASN A 91 -23.38 21.24 3.82
C ASN A 91 -23.35 19.79 3.31
N ASP A 92 -24.31 19.45 2.45
CA ASP A 92 -24.48 18.09 1.92
C ASP A 92 -23.31 17.63 1.04
N GLN A 93 -22.58 18.57 0.42
CA GLN A 93 -21.40 18.27 -0.39
C GLN A 93 -20.22 17.80 0.48
N HIS A 94 -19.91 18.49 1.58
CA HIS A 94 -18.92 18.04 2.56
C HIS A 94 -19.35 16.72 3.20
N ARG A 95 -20.64 16.58 3.54
CA ARG A 95 -21.16 15.33 4.10
C ARG A 95 -20.98 14.15 3.15
N GLY A 96 -21.22 14.35 1.85
CA GLY A 96 -20.98 13.35 0.82
C GLY A 96 -19.50 12.96 0.66
N LEU A 97 -18.58 13.93 0.72
CA LEU A 97 -17.13 13.64 0.70
C LEU A 97 -16.68 12.83 1.93
N ILE A 98 -17.19 13.18 3.12
CA ILE A 98 -16.87 12.47 4.37
C ILE A 98 -17.47 11.05 4.36
N ALA A 99 -18.68 10.88 3.79
CA ALA A 99 -19.30 9.57 3.60
C ALA A 99 -18.43 8.63 2.77
N LEU A 100 -17.78 9.17 1.73
CA LEU A 100 -16.87 8.41 0.86
C LEU A 100 -15.47 8.24 1.44
N SER A 101 -15.02 9.14 2.33
CA SER A 101 -13.71 9.06 2.97
C SER A 101 -13.61 7.82 3.85
N GLY A 102 -12.62 6.96 3.58
CA GLY A 102 -12.39 5.73 4.33
C GLY A 102 -13.45 4.64 4.13
N SER A 103 -14.36 4.78 3.15
CA SER A 103 -15.47 3.83 2.96
C SER A 103 -15.01 2.43 2.56
N LEU A 104 -13.85 2.32 1.91
CA LEU A 104 -13.21 1.03 1.60
C LEU A 104 -12.73 0.29 2.85
N VAL A 105 -12.45 1.01 3.93
CA VAL A 105 -11.85 0.46 5.16
C VAL A 105 -12.90 0.26 6.25
N TYR A 106 -13.77 1.25 6.45
CA TYR A 106 -14.73 1.30 7.57
C TYR A 106 -16.19 1.17 7.13
N GLY A 107 -16.47 0.99 5.83
CA GLY A 107 -17.85 1.04 5.30
C GLY A 107 -18.40 2.46 5.26
N SER A 108 -19.71 2.63 5.06
CA SER A 108 -20.30 3.97 4.94
C SER A 108 -20.31 4.72 6.28
N ALA A 109 -20.18 6.05 6.24
CA ALA A 109 -20.10 6.86 7.47
C ALA A 109 -21.41 6.88 8.26
N ASP A 110 -22.53 6.59 7.60
CA ASP A 110 -23.88 6.46 8.16
C ASP A 110 -24.20 5.03 8.65
N SER A 111 -23.33 4.05 8.43
CA SER A 111 -23.45 2.72 9.02
C SER A 111 -23.32 2.78 10.55
N PRO A 112 -23.94 1.85 11.29
CA PRO A 112 -23.77 1.75 12.74
C PRO A 112 -22.30 1.74 13.15
N ARG A 113 -21.97 2.50 14.21
CA ARG A 113 -20.58 2.61 14.72
C ARG A 113 -19.92 1.24 14.91
N GLN A 114 -20.65 0.28 15.48
CA GLN A 114 -20.14 -1.06 15.74
C GLN A 114 -19.72 -1.78 14.44
N GLU A 115 -20.49 -1.62 13.37
CA GLU A 115 -20.16 -2.18 12.06
C GLU A 115 -18.89 -1.53 11.49
N GLN A 116 -18.75 -0.21 11.61
CA GLN A 116 -17.55 0.51 11.16
C GLN A 116 -16.28 0.06 11.90
N LEU A 117 -16.41 -0.19 13.22
CA LEU A 117 -15.30 -0.69 14.05
C LEU A 117 -14.91 -2.11 13.64
N GLU A 118 -15.88 -3.02 13.50
CA GLU A 118 -15.62 -4.41 13.11
C GLU A 118 -14.95 -4.50 11.73
N GLN A 119 -15.43 -3.72 10.76
CA GLN A 119 -14.83 -3.65 9.43
C GLN A 119 -13.42 -3.07 9.47
N GLY A 120 -13.21 -1.97 10.20
CA GLY A 120 -11.90 -1.35 10.35
C GLY A 120 -10.88 -2.30 10.98
N VAL A 121 -11.24 -2.94 12.10
CA VAL A 121 -10.36 -3.90 12.78
C VAL A 121 -10.05 -5.08 11.86
N ALA A 122 -11.04 -5.63 11.16
CA ALA A 122 -10.84 -6.71 10.21
C ALA A 122 -9.95 -6.30 9.02
N TYR A 123 -10.03 -5.05 8.56
CA TYR A 123 -9.14 -4.51 7.53
C TYR A 123 -7.70 -4.42 8.03
N PHE A 124 -7.46 -3.76 9.17
CA PHE A 124 -6.10 -3.56 9.68
C PHE A 124 -5.43 -4.85 10.16
N LYS A 125 -6.20 -5.83 10.66
CA LYS A 125 -5.66 -7.18 10.94
C LYS A 125 -5.18 -7.87 9.66
N ARG A 126 -5.97 -7.83 8.58
CA ARG A 126 -5.56 -8.36 7.26
C ARG A 126 -4.34 -7.63 6.70
N LEU A 127 -4.30 -6.30 6.83
CA LEU A 127 -3.17 -5.48 6.41
C LEU A 127 -1.89 -5.87 7.19
N ARG A 128 -1.97 -6.00 8.52
CA ARG A 128 -0.84 -6.46 9.35
C ARG A 128 -0.35 -7.83 8.89
N GLU A 129 -1.25 -8.80 8.74
CA GLU A 129 -0.89 -10.16 8.29
C GLU A 129 -0.18 -10.13 6.94
N HIS A 130 -0.70 -9.34 5.99
CA HIS A 130 -0.08 -9.15 4.69
C HIS A 130 1.33 -8.55 4.79
N GLN A 131 1.50 -7.50 5.59
CA GLN A 131 2.81 -6.88 5.79
C GLN A 131 3.81 -7.81 6.49
N GLN A 132 3.35 -8.66 7.41
CA GLN A 132 4.17 -9.70 8.02
C GLN A 132 4.64 -10.73 7.00
N GLN A 133 3.78 -11.16 6.07
CA GLN A 133 4.16 -12.04 4.96
C GLN A 133 5.22 -11.39 4.07
N ILE A 134 5.08 -10.10 3.75
CA ILE A 134 6.10 -9.35 2.99
C ILE A 134 7.44 -9.33 3.74
N LYS A 135 7.44 -9.01 5.05
CA LYS A 135 8.67 -9.03 5.87
C LYS A 135 9.36 -10.40 5.84
N GLN A 136 8.60 -11.48 5.99
CA GLN A 136 9.15 -12.84 5.92
C GLN A 136 9.74 -13.16 4.54
N ALA A 137 9.07 -12.75 3.46
CA ALA A 137 9.56 -12.93 2.10
C ALA A 137 10.88 -12.17 1.86
N ILE A 138 10.97 -10.93 2.34
CA ILE A 138 12.20 -10.13 2.30
C ILE A 138 13.34 -10.84 3.05
N GLU A 139 13.09 -11.29 4.28
CA GLU A 139 14.11 -11.97 5.09
C GLU A 139 14.62 -13.26 4.42
N LEU A 140 13.71 -14.02 3.78
CA LEU A 140 14.07 -15.23 3.04
C LEU A 140 14.97 -14.91 1.83
N LEU A 141 14.64 -13.85 1.07
CA LEU A 141 15.43 -13.39 -0.07
C LEU A 141 16.82 -12.93 0.37
N GLU A 142 16.92 -12.16 1.45
CA GLU A 142 18.19 -11.72 2.02
C GLU A 142 19.07 -12.89 2.47
N LYS A 143 18.50 -13.86 3.20
CA LYS A 143 19.21 -15.07 3.62
C LYS A 143 19.72 -15.87 2.42
N THR A 144 18.91 -15.98 1.37
CA THR A 144 19.28 -16.69 0.14
C THR A 144 20.44 -15.99 -0.56
N ASN A 145 20.38 -14.67 -0.71
CA ASN A 145 21.44 -13.87 -1.33
C ASN A 145 22.75 -13.95 -0.54
N LYS A 146 22.70 -13.86 0.80
CA LYS A 146 23.89 -14.03 1.66
C LYS A 146 24.55 -15.39 1.47
N LYS A 147 23.76 -16.48 1.43
CA LYS A 147 24.28 -17.84 1.19
C LYS A 147 24.92 -18.00 -0.19
N GLN A 148 24.35 -17.39 -1.22
CA GLN A 148 24.91 -17.44 -2.58
C GLN A 148 26.23 -16.68 -2.68
N ASN A 149 26.36 -15.53 -2.02
CA ASN A 149 27.59 -14.75 -2.03
C ASN A 149 28.74 -15.48 -1.33
N LEU A 150 28.47 -16.15 -0.20
CA LEU A 150 29.46 -16.99 0.51
C LEU A 150 29.95 -18.21 -0.28
N ARG A 151 29.19 -18.67 -1.29
CA ARG A 151 29.59 -19.78 -2.18
C ARG A 151 30.40 -19.30 -3.39
N ARG A 152 30.40 -17.99 -3.66
CA ARG A 152 31.10 -17.36 -4.80
C ARG A 152 32.42 -16.71 -4.40
N SER A 153 32.64 -16.51 -3.10
CA SER A 153 33.91 -16.08 -2.47
C SER A 153 34.78 -17.29 -2.16
#